data_AF-A0A6H0XJ52-F1
#
_entry.id   AF-A0A6H0XJ52-F1
#
_cell.length_a   1.000
_cell.length_b   1.000
_cell.length_c   1.000
_cell.angle_alpha   90.00
_cell.angle_beta   90.00
_cell.angle_gamma   90.00
#
_symmetry.space_group_name_H-M   'P 1'
#
loop_
_entity.id
_entity.type
_entity.pdbx_description
1 polymer ?
#
loop_
_entity_poly.entity_id
_entity_poly.type
_entity_poly.pdbx_seq_one_letter_code
_entity_poly.pdbx_strand_id
1 'polypeptide(L)'
;MATLRETFAYLPPPAECLAILVGFAEITVFGLAGIASPADFAKGYGLPIKSAAAAQQHPGALAPSSDADSKASKEVGKTDTAFISAIAARNIQHGALILAFALYFKDRRALGVTVAAGFITTVADLLLVHSYGLKEAAFGHIIGIANCTLVGGSLLWWGRNDKWY
;
A
#
# COMPACT_ATOMS: atom_id res chain seq x y z
N MET A 1 -36.98 21.60 -6.89
CA MET A 1 -35.78 21.33 -6.07
C MET A 1 -35.66 19.82 -5.95
N ALA A 2 -34.71 19.21 -6.67
CA ALA A 2 -34.34 17.82 -6.40
C ALA A 2 -33.73 17.77 -5.00
N THR A 3 -34.24 16.90 -4.13
CA THR A 3 -33.65 16.70 -2.81
C THR A 3 -32.28 16.01 -3.00
N LEU A 4 -31.32 16.22 -2.07
CA LEU A 4 -30.00 15.55 -2.11
C LEU A 4 -30.12 14.04 -2.42
N ARG A 5 -31.19 13.42 -1.92
CA ARG A 5 -31.54 12.01 -2.12
C ARG A 5 -31.74 11.61 -3.59
N GLU A 6 -32.28 12.49 -4.44
CA GLU A 6 -32.51 12.20 -5.86
C GLU A 6 -31.24 12.29 -6.70
N THR A 7 -30.30 13.16 -6.32
CA THR A 7 -29.00 13.30 -7.00
C THR A 7 -28.08 12.10 -6.73
N PHE A 8 -28.15 11.52 -5.52
CA PHE A 8 -27.37 10.34 -5.14
C PHE A 8 -28.02 9.00 -5.51
N ALA A 9 -29.25 9.00 -6.03
CA ALA A 9 -29.96 7.76 -6.39
C ALA A 9 -29.24 6.93 -7.47
N TYR A 10 -28.46 7.58 -8.34
CA TYR A 10 -27.75 6.95 -9.46
C TYR A 10 -26.24 6.77 -9.23
N LEU A 11 -25.70 7.32 -8.15
CA LEU A 11 -24.28 7.19 -7.80
C LEU A 11 -24.04 5.95 -6.92
N PRO A 12 -22.87 5.29 -7.03
CA PRO A 12 -22.50 4.26 -6.06
C PRO A 12 -22.47 4.86 -4.64
N PRO A 13 -22.69 4.04 -3.59
CA PRO A 13 -22.46 4.48 -2.22
C PRO A 13 -21.15 5.25 -2.08
N PRO A 14 -21.08 6.27 -1.22
CA PRO A 14 -19.82 6.96 -0.92
C PRO A 14 -18.68 6.02 -0.57
N ALA A 15 -18.96 4.94 0.16
CA ALA A 15 -17.98 3.91 0.50
C ALA A 15 -17.48 3.09 -0.71
N GLU A 16 -18.35 2.80 -1.68
CA GLU A 16 -17.95 2.14 -2.94
C GLU A 16 -17.10 3.08 -3.80
N CYS A 17 -17.49 4.36 -3.90
CA CYS A 17 -16.69 5.38 -4.59
C CYS A 17 -15.29 5.51 -3.96
N LEU A 18 -15.22 5.56 -2.64
CA LEU A 18 -13.95 5.64 -1.91
C LEU A 18 -13.11 4.37 -2.12
N ALA A 19 -13.73 3.19 -2.12
CA ALA A 19 -13.03 1.94 -2.43
C ALA A 19 -12.48 1.92 -3.85
N ILE A 20 -13.22 2.45 -4.84
CA ILE A 20 -12.71 2.60 -6.22
C ILE A 20 -11.48 3.50 -6.24
N LEU A 21 -11.52 4.64 -5.55
CA LEU A 21 -10.36 5.54 -5.44
C LEU A 21 -9.17 4.87 -4.78
N VAL A 22 -9.39 4.08 -3.72
CA VAL A 22 -8.35 3.26 -3.09
C VAL A 22 -7.77 2.27 -4.10
N GLY A 23 -8.62 1.54 -4.84
CA GLY A 23 -8.16 0.60 -5.87
C GLY A 23 -7.29 1.25 -6.95
N PHE A 24 -7.64 2.47 -7.38
CA PHE A 24 -6.80 3.25 -8.30
C PHE A 24 -5.49 3.70 -7.66
N ALA A 25 -5.50 4.17 -6.41
CA ALA A 25 -4.29 4.57 -5.70
C ALA A 25 -3.32 3.39 -5.50
N GLU A 26 -3.85 2.21 -5.17
CA GLU A 26 -3.10 0.95 -5.04
C GLU A 26 -2.38 0.57 -6.32
N ILE A 27 -3.07 0.63 -7.47
CA ILE A 27 -2.44 0.33 -8.76
C ILE A 27 -1.44 1.42 -9.16
N THR A 28 -1.80 2.70 -9.03
CA THR A 28 -1.02 3.79 -9.62
C THR A 28 0.09 4.28 -8.71
N VAL A 29 -0.26 4.85 -7.55
CA VAL A 29 0.66 5.51 -6.62
C VAL A 29 1.53 4.49 -5.89
N PHE A 30 0.95 3.38 -5.43
CA PHE A 30 1.70 2.40 -4.64
C PHE A 30 2.26 1.25 -5.49
N GLY A 31 1.61 0.94 -6.62
CA GLY A 31 2.03 -0.10 -7.54
C GLY A 31 2.97 0.38 -8.65
N LEU A 32 2.40 0.97 -9.69
CA LEU A 32 3.14 1.35 -10.91
C LEU A 32 4.25 2.37 -10.61
N ALA A 33 3.99 3.39 -9.79
CA ALA A 33 5.03 4.33 -9.40
C ALA A 33 6.14 3.66 -8.56
N GLY A 34 5.79 2.67 -7.73
CA GLY A 34 6.75 1.86 -6.98
C GLY A 34 7.65 0.99 -7.85
N ILE A 35 7.15 0.51 -8.99
CA ILE A 35 7.94 -0.20 -9.99
C ILE A 35 8.79 0.78 -10.83
N ALA A 36 8.22 1.93 -11.19
CA ALA A 36 8.89 2.91 -12.04
C ALA A 36 10.03 3.65 -11.33
N SER A 37 9.87 3.99 -10.05
CA SER A 37 10.92 4.55 -9.19
C SER A 37 10.97 3.85 -7.83
N PRO A 38 11.59 2.65 -7.76
CA PRO A 38 11.68 1.89 -6.51
C PRO A 38 12.41 2.66 -5.41
N ALA A 39 13.42 3.47 -5.74
CA ALA A 39 14.18 4.23 -4.75
C ALA A 39 13.37 5.33 -4.07
N ASP A 40 12.49 6.02 -4.80
CA ASP A 40 11.67 7.08 -4.22
C ASP A 40 10.47 6.52 -3.48
N PHE A 41 9.85 5.47 -4.04
CA PHE A 41 8.81 4.73 -3.34
C PHE A 41 9.33 4.14 -2.03
N ALA A 42 10.52 3.53 -2.03
CA ALA A 42 11.18 3.02 -0.82
C ALA A 42 11.32 4.08 0.28
N LYS A 43 11.72 5.31 -0.08
CA LYS A 43 11.82 6.43 0.88
C LYS A 43 10.46 6.79 1.46
N GLY A 44 9.44 6.97 0.60
CA GLY A 44 8.08 7.31 1.04
C GLY A 44 7.42 6.20 1.85
N TYR A 45 7.71 4.95 1.51
CA TYR A 45 7.23 3.77 2.22
C TYR A 45 7.90 3.60 3.60
N GLY A 46 9.10 4.13 3.77
CA GLY A 46 9.88 4.05 5.01
C GLY A 46 10.93 2.94 5.02
N LEU A 47 11.23 2.31 3.88
CA LEU A 47 12.25 1.26 3.74
C LEU A 47 13.30 1.66 2.69
N PRO A 48 14.12 2.69 2.95
CA PRO A 48 15.08 3.19 1.96
C PRO A 48 16.10 2.12 1.56
N ILE A 49 16.33 1.97 0.26
CA ILE A 49 17.35 1.08 -0.31
C ILE A 49 18.73 1.55 0.14
N LYS A 50 19.48 0.71 0.85
CA LYS A 50 20.82 1.05 1.36
C LYS A 50 21.89 0.46 0.45
N SER A 51 23.04 1.13 0.33
CA SER A 51 24.23 0.49 -0.25
C SER A 51 24.86 -0.44 0.79
N ALA A 52 25.49 -1.56 0.37
CA ALA A 52 26.11 -2.47 1.33
C ALA A 52 27.23 -1.81 2.14
N ALA A 53 27.90 -0.80 1.59
CA ALA A 53 28.87 0.02 2.32
C ALA A 53 28.27 0.76 3.54
N ALA A 54 26.98 1.12 3.49
CA ALA A 54 26.28 1.69 4.64
C ALA A 54 25.80 0.61 5.62
N ALA A 55 25.55 -0.62 5.16
CA ALA A 55 25.16 -1.75 6.00
C ALA A 55 26.34 -2.34 6.82
N GLN A 56 27.58 -2.15 6.35
CA GLN A 56 28.79 -2.65 7.01
C GLN A 56 29.46 -1.67 7.98
N GLN A 57 28.78 -0.59 8.40
CA GLN A 57 29.30 0.34 9.42
C GLN A 57 29.15 -0.25 10.82
N HIS A 58 30.01 -1.19 11.19
CA HIS A 58 30.16 -1.68 12.56
C HIS A 58 31.62 -1.55 13.03
N PRO A 59 31.86 -1.30 14.34
CA PRO A 59 33.22 -1.17 14.87
C PRO A 59 33.99 -2.48 14.64
N GLY A 60 35.00 -2.45 13.78
CA GLY A 60 35.80 -3.62 13.40
C GLY A 60 35.60 -4.14 11.97
N ALA A 61 34.77 -3.48 11.14
CA ALA A 61 34.67 -3.81 9.73
C ALA A 61 36.02 -3.58 9.01
N LEU A 62 36.51 -4.61 8.32
CA LEU A 62 37.74 -4.56 7.52
C LEU A 62 37.59 -3.51 6.40
N ALA A 63 38.68 -2.79 6.11
CA ALA A 63 38.70 -1.80 5.03
C ALA A 63 38.30 -2.47 3.70
N PRO A 64 37.39 -1.88 2.92
CA PRO A 64 36.80 -2.53 1.78
C PRO A 64 37.84 -2.84 0.70
N SER A 65 37.80 -4.07 0.17
CA SER A 65 38.57 -4.43 -1.04
C SER A 65 37.72 -4.05 -2.26
N SER A 66 38.24 -3.17 -3.11
CA SER A 66 37.46 -2.42 -4.11
C SER A 66 36.59 -3.28 -5.04
N ASP A 67 37.03 -4.50 -5.35
CA ASP A 67 36.39 -5.35 -6.37
C ASP A 67 35.35 -6.31 -5.79
N ALA A 68 35.54 -6.81 -4.56
CA ALA A 68 34.58 -7.68 -3.90
C ALA A 68 33.40 -6.88 -3.31
N ASP A 69 33.68 -5.70 -2.73
CA ASP A 69 32.65 -4.84 -2.15
C ASP A 69 31.76 -4.16 -3.19
N SER A 70 32.29 -3.88 -4.39
CA SER A 70 31.48 -3.31 -5.47
C SER A 70 30.46 -4.31 -6.03
N LYS A 71 30.78 -5.61 -6.05
CA LYS A 71 29.84 -6.68 -6.42
C LYS A 71 28.82 -6.92 -5.31
N ALA A 72 29.26 -7.11 -4.07
CA ALA A 72 28.38 -7.32 -2.92
C ALA A 72 27.42 -6.13 -2.71
N SER A 73 27.91 -4.88 -2.85
CA SER A 73 27.07 -3.67 -2.78
C SER A 73 26.03 -3.59 -3.89
N LYS A 74 26.40 -4.02 -5.11
CA LYS A 74 25.45 -4.08 -6.23
C LYS A 74 24.39 -5.16 -6.02
N GLU A 75 24.74 -6.30 -5.43
CA GLU A 75 23.80 -7.39 -5.16
C GLU A 75 22.83 -7.07 -4.02
N VAL A 76 23.30 -6.43 -2.94
CA VAL A 76 22.43 -5.92 -1.86
C VAL A 76 21.45 -4.89 -2.40
N GLY A 77 21.93 -3.91 -3.18
CA GLY A 77 21.05 -2.90 -3.79
C GLY A 77 20.02 -3.51 -4.75
N LYS A 78 20.37 -4.57 -5.50
CA LYS A 78 19.43 -5.30 -6.36
C LYS A 78 18.37 -6.05 -5.54
N THR A 79 18.76 -6.70 -4.44
CA THR A 79 17.84 -7.43 -3.57
C THR A 79 16.84 -6.49 -2.91
N ASP A 80 17.31 -5.36 -2.36
CA ASP A 80 16.44 -4.34 -1.77
C ASP A 80 15.48 -3.75 -2.82
N THR A 81 15.99 -3.46 -4.03
CA THR A 81 15.16 -2.98 -5.14
C THR A 81 14.08 -4.01 -5.49
N ALA A 82 14.45 -5.28 -5.62
CA ALA A 82 13.51 -6.35 -5.94
C ALA A 82 12.45 -6.53 -4.84
N PHE A 83 12.84 -6.42 -3.56
CA PHE A 83 11.92 -6.48 -2.43
C PHE A 83 10.90 -5.32 -2.47
N ILE A 84 11.37 -4.09 -2.70
CA ILE A 84 10.50 -2.92 -2.84
C ILE A 84 9.57 -3.06 -4.04
N SER A 85 10.08 -3.53 -5.19
CA SER A 85 9.25 -3.81 -6.36
C SER A 85 8.23 -4.93 -6.11
N ALA A 86 8.54 -5.92 -5.28
CA ALA A 86 7.59 -6.96 -4.89
C ALA A 86 6.46 -6.41 -4.01
N ILE A 87 6.76 -5.49 -3.08
CA ILE A 87 5.74 -4.75 -2.34
C ILE A 87 4.84 -3.97 -3.30
N ALA A 88 5.42 -3.26 -4.26
CA ALA A 88 4.65 -2.52 -5.26
C ALA A 88 3.75 -3.46 -6.11
N ALA A 89 4.26 -4.62 -6.53
CA ALA A 89 3.48 -5.62 -7.26
C ALA A 89 2.31 -6.17 -6.43
N ARG A 90 2.49 -6.38 -5.11
CA ARG A 90 1.41 -6.75 -4.19
C ARG A 90 0.31 -5.67 -4.16
N ASN A 91 0.67 -4.39 -4.14
CA ASN A 91 -0.29 -3.29 -4.20
C ASN A 91 -1.04 -3.25 -5.54
N ILE A 92 -0.39 -3.55 -6.68
CA ILE A 92 -1.08 -3.73 -7.97
C ILE A 92 -2.12 -4.85 -7.88
N GLN A 93 -1.75 -6.02 -7.36
CA GLN A 93 -2.67 -7.14 -7.21
C GLN A 93 -3.86 -6.76 -6.32
N HIS A 94 -3.60 -6.10 -5.19
CA HIS A 94 -4.64 -5.70 -4.25
C HIS A 94 -5.61 -4.68 -4.89
N GLY A 95 -5.08 -3.65 -5.56
CA GLY A 95 -5.88 -2.68 -6.28
C GLY A 95 -6.70 -3.28 -7.43
N ALA A 96 -6.13 -4.25 -8.17
CA ALA A 96 -6.85 -4.97 -9.20
C ALA A 96 -8.04 -5.77 -8.64
N LEU A 97 -7.88 -6.42 -7.48
CA LEU A 97 -8.97 -7.12 -6.81
C LEU A 97 -10.08 -6.16 -6.35
N ILE A 98 -9.70 -5.03 -5.76
CA ILE A 98 -10.65 -3.98 -5.35
C ILE A 98 -11.45 -3.50 -6.58
N LEU A 99 -10.79 -3.14 -7.67
CA LEU A 99 -11.47 -2.67 -8.88
C LEU A 99 -12.32 -3.76 -9.54
N ALA A 100 -11.88 -5.02 -9.51
CA ALA A 100 -12.66 -6.14 -10.01
C ALA A 100 -13.97 -6.30 -9.22
N PHE A 101 -13.92 -6.29 -7.88
CA PHE A 101 -15.13 -6.41 -7.06
C PHE A 101 -16.02 -5.16 -7.12
N ALA A 102 -15.44 -3.97 -7.29
CA ALA A 102 -16.20 -2.73 -7.39
C ALA A 102 -16.87 -2.53 -8.76
N LEU A 103 -16.15 -2.75 -9.85
CA LEU A 103 -16.58 -2.35 -11.20
C LEU A 103 -17.10 -3.53 -12.04
N TYR A 104 -16.48 -4.70 -11.92
CA TYR A 104 -16.80 -5.87 -12.75
C TYR A 104 -17.84 -6.77 -12.07
N PHE A 105 -17.50 -7.36 -10.93
CA PHE A 105 -18.41 -8.25 -10.20
C PHE A 105 -19.51 -7.49 -9.46
N LYS A 106 -19.25 -6.23 -9.09
CA LYS A 106 -20.19 -5.36 -8.35
C LYS A 106 -20.69 -6.03 -7.06
N ASP A 107 -19.82 -6.80 -6.41
CA ASP A 107 -20.11 -7.46 -5.14
C ASP A 107 -19.55 -6.61 -3.99
N ARG A 108 -20.46 -5.89 -3.34
CA ARG A 108 -20.12 -4.98 -2.25
C ARG A 108 -19.53 -5.68 -1.03
N ARG A 109 -19.98 -6.90 -0.71
CA ARG A 109 -19.46 -7.64 0.45
C ARG A 109 -18.06 -8.14 0.16
N ALA A 110 -17.83 -8.72 -1.02
CA ALA A 110 -16.51 -9.13 -1.45
C ALA A 110 -15.54 -7.93 -1.56
N LEU A 111 -16.02 -6.77 -2.04
CA LEU A 111 -15.28 -5.52 -2.03
C LEU A 111 -14.91 -5.10 -0.61
N GLY A 112 -15.88 -5.12 0.32
CA GLY A 112 -15.66 -4.79 1.73
C GLY A 112 -14.64 -5.70 2.40
N VAL A 113 -14.73 -7.02 2.18
CA VAL A 113 -13.75 -7.99 2.68
C VAL A 113 -12.37 -7.73 2.07
N THR A 114 -12.29 -7.43 0.78
CA THR A 114 -11.02 -7.16 0.09
C THR A 114 -10.35 -5.91 0.67
N VAL A 115 -11.08 -4.80 0.79
CA VAL A 115 -10.56 -3.55 1.38
C VAL A 115 -10.18 -3.75 2.85
N ALA A 116 -10.99 -4.49 3.61
CA ALA A 116 -10.70 -4.81 5.01
C ALA A 116 -9.47 -5.72 5.15
N ALA A 117 -9.24 -6.67 4.23
CA ALA A 117 -8.05 -7.51 4.24
C ALA A 117 -6.76 -6.68 4.08
N GLY A 118 -6.85 -5.51 3.43
CA GLY A 118 -5.77 -4.51 3.37
C GLY A 118 -5.25 -4.11 4.76
N PHE A 119 -6.09 -4.15 5.80
CA PHE A 119 -5.68 -3.90 7.20
C PHE A 119 -4.51 -4.81 7.60
N ILE A 120 -4.59 -6.09 7.28
CA ILE A 120 -3.60 -7.09 7.70
C ILE A 120 -2.25 -6.76 7.06
N THR A 121 -2.27 -6.45 5.76
CA THR A 121 -1.05 -6.06 5.03
C THR A 121 -0.48 -4.75 5.56
N THR A 122 -1.29 -3.73 5.82
CA THR A 122 -0.79 -2.44 6.32
C THR A 122 -0.26 -2.53 7.74
N VAL A 123 -0.84 -3.38 8.60
CA VAL A 123 -0.25 -3.68 9.92
C VAL A 123 1.11 -4.36 9.76
N ALA A 124 1.24 -5.33 8.86
CA ALA A 124 2.54 -5.95 8.59
C ALA A 124 3.56 -4.92 8.07
N ASP A 125 3.13 -4.00 7.21
CA ASP A 125 3.97 -2.92 6.67
C ASP A 125 4.42 -1.95 7.76
N LEU A 126 3.51 -1.59 8.67
CA LEU A 126 3.83 -0.80 9.86
C LEU A 126 4.91 -1.47 10.71
N LEU A 127 4.78 -2.79 10.95
CA LEU A 127 5.76 -3.55 11.72
C LEU A 127 7.11 -3.63 11.01
N LEU A 128 7.12 -3.81 9.68
CA LEU A 128 8.34 -3.81 8.88
C LEU A 128 9.06 -2.46 8.95
N VAL A 129 8.34 -1.36 8.76
CA VAL A 129 8.91 -0.01 8.83
C VAL A 129 9.37 0.32 10.24
N HIS A 130 8.61 -0.07 11.27
CA HIS A 130 9.00 0.16 12.65
C HIS A 130 10.29 -0.60 13.03
N SER A 131 10.47 -1.82 12.50
CA SER A 131 11.58 -2.70 12.86
C SER A 131 12.83 -2.45 12.02
N TYR A 132 12.68 -2.19 10.72
CA TYR A 132 13.79 -2.15 9.76
C TYR A 132 13.94 -0.81 9.03
N GLY A 133 12.94 0.07 9.15
CA GLY A 133 12.79 1.28 8.38
C GLY A 133 12.98 2.58 9.16
N LEU A 134 12.45 3.65 8.56
CA LEU A 134 12.38 4.99 9.15
C LEU A 134 11.12 5.07 10.01
N LYS A 135 11.30 5.23 11.33
CA LYS A 135 10.18 5.24 12.29
C LYS A 135 9.23 6.40 12.06
N GLU A 136 9.72 7.50 11.50
CA GLU A 136 8.93 8.68 11.15
C GLU A 136 7.92 8.38 10.03
N ALA A 137 8.25 7.46 9.13
CA ALA A 137 7.36 7.02 8.05
C ALA A 137 6.27 6.04 8.53
N ALA A 138 6.41 5.47 9.73
CA ALA A 138 5.44 4.53 10.30
C ALA A 138 4.04 5.14 10.45
N PHE A 139 3.94 6.46 10.67
CA PHE A 139 2.66 7.14 10.83
C PHE A 139 1.79 7.06 9.55
N GLY A 140 2.40 7.03 8.36
CA GLY A 140 1.68 6.87 7.11
C GLY A 140 0.89 5.56 7.04
N HIS A 141 1.46 4.49 7.60
CA HIS A 141 0.80 3.17 7.67
C HIS A 141 -0.37 3.15 8.66
N ILE A 142 -0.34 3.98 9.71
CA ILE A 142 -1.49 4.13 10.64
C ILE A 142 -2.70 4.73 9.90
N ILE A 143 -2.47 5.70 9.02
CA ILE A 143 -3.52 6.27 8.16
C ILE A 143 -4.09 5.18 7.24
N GLY A 144 -3.23 4.35 6.64
CA GLY A 144 -3.66 3.21 5.83
C GLY A 144 -4.54 2.22 6.61
N ILE A 145 -4.15 1.87 7.84
CA ILE A 145 -4.93 1.02 8.75
C ILE A 145 -6.32 1.61 9.00
N ALA A 146 -6.39 2.91 9.30
CA ALA A 146 -7.65 3.60 9.51
C ALA A 146 -8.53 3.55 8.24
N ASN A 147 -7.96 3.78 7.06
CA ASN A 147 -8.68 3.71 5.79
C ASN A 147 -9.22 2.30 5.51
N CYS A 148 -8.41 1.26 5.64
CA CYS A 148 -8.88 -0.13 5.45
C CYS A 148 -10.03 -0.47 6.39
N THR A 149 -9.95 -0.02 7.65
CA THR A 149 -10.97 -0.27 8.68
C THR A 149 -12.26 0.50 8.40
N LEU A 150 -12.17 1.80 8.13
CA LEU A 150 -13.34 2.66 7.93
C LEU A 150 -14.04 2.33 6.60
N VAL A 151 -13.29 2.17 5.51
CA VAL A 151 -13.85 1.87 4.19
C VAL A 151 -14.34 0.44 4.13
N GLY A 152 -13.52 -0.54 4.51
CA GLY A 152 -13.93 -1.95 4.55
C GLY A 152 -15.09 -2.18 5.51
N GLY A 153 -15.02 -1.62 6.71
CA GLY A 153 -16.08 -1.69 7.72
C GLY A 153 -17.38 -1.05 7.24
N SER A 154 -17.34 0.13 6.62
CA SER A 154 -18.56 0.78 6.10
C SER A 154 -19.21 0.01 4.95
N LEU A 155 -18.42 -0.67 4.11
CA LEU A 155 -18.92 -1.55 3.05
C LEU A 155 -19.61 -2.80 3.60
N LEU A 156 -19.12 -3.33 4.73
CA LEU A 156 -19.66 -4.54 5.37
C LEU A 156 -20.85 -4.26 6.31
N TRP A 157 -20.85 -3.11 6.98
CA TRP A 157 -21.79 -2.79 8.04
C TRP A 157 -23.09 -2.15 7.55
N TRP A 158 -23.00 -1.03 6.84
CA TRP A 158 -24.20 -0.36 6.33
C TRP A 158 -24.70 -1.07 5.08
N GLY A 159 -26.00 -1.10 4.84
CA GLY A 159 -26.64 -1.57 3.62
C GLY A 159 -26.94 -0.43 2.64
N ARG A 160 -27.15 -0.77 1.36
CA ARG A 160 -27.66 0.20 0.35
C ARG A 160 -29.09 0.66 0.66
N ASN A 161 -29.77 -0.04 1.57
CA ASN A 161 -31.15 0.21 2.00
C ASN A 161 -31.24 0.84 3.41
N ASP A 162 -30.13 1.19 4.05
CA ASP A 162 -30.15 1.75 5.40
C ASP A 162 -30.64 3.21 5.42
N LYS A 163 -31.31 3.62 6.51
CA LYS A 163 -31.93 4.96 6.64
C LYS A 163 -30.95 6.14 6.62
N TRP A 164 -29.68 5.87 6.88
CA TRP A 164 -28.59 6.86 6.91
C TRP A 164 -27.89 7.01 5.56
N TYR A 165 -28.49 6.39 4.54
CA TYR A 165 -28.06 6.36 3.14
C TYR A 165 -28.87 7.35 2.29
#